data_AF-A0A432EI87-F1
#
_entry.id   AF-A0A432EI87-F1
#
_cell.length_a   1.000
_cell.length_b   1.000
_cell.length_c   1.000
_cell.angle_alpha   90.00
_cell.angle_beta   90.00
_cell.angle_gamma   90.00
#
_symmetry.space_group_name_H-M   'P 1'
#
loop_
_entity.id
_entity.type
_entity.pdbx_description
1 polymer ?
#
loop_
_entity_poly.entity_id
_entity_poly.type
_entity_poly.pdbx_seq_one_letter_code
_entity_poly.pdbx_strand_id
1 'polypeptide(L)'
;MKKFWYWAEPFDKKAVTTALESGVDAIVLPNEEYVEEVKKLAKVKVIAPSEKADLRLCFPQKGDNLSDCNVAYVKIEGKSDEELAARLPVPVIIETTDWTIIPLENILAQKRDVYMVVTNTEEAKTAITTLEIGAEGVVLKTLNLNTIKEVGSAVKEYTETLTLTEVEITKVLPLGLGDRVCVDTTSLLKRGEGMLVGNSSAGMFLVHAETEENPYVASRPFRVNAGAVHMYIRVPENKTKYLCEVEAGVPVMVYNYKGEGRLVYVGRAKVERRPMLLIEGKTKEGKKVSAILQNAETIRLTKPNGEPISVVDLKPGDVVLGYTEEAGRHFGMKIKETITEK
;
A
#
# COMPACT_ATOMS: atom_id res chain seq x y z
N MET A 1 -0.98 -2.85 -6.28
CA MET A 1 -2.23 -2.60 -5.51
C MET A 1 -3.46 -2.90 -6.35
N LYS A 2 -4.49 -3.52 -5.76
CA LYS A 2 -5.75 -3.84 -6.44
C LYS A 2 -6.58 -2.60 -6.76
N LYS A 3 -7.36 -2.67 -7.85
CA LYS A 3 -8.21 -1.57 -8.31
C LYS A 3 -9.65 -1.70 -7.80
N PHE A 4 -10.24 -0.57 -7.44
CA PHE A 4 -11.64 -0.45 -7.05
C PHE A 4 -12.33 0.48 -8.04
N TRP A 5 -13.22 -0.06 -8.86
CA TRP A 5 -14.09 0.70 -9.76
C TRP A 5 -15.53 0.64 -9.27
N TYR A 6 -16.33 1.65 -9.62
CA TYR A 6 -17.75 1.71 -9.26
C TYR A 6 -18.60 1.82 -10.51
N TRP A 7 -19.54 0.89 -10.68
CA TRP A 7 -20.51 0.88 -11.77
C TRP A 7 -21.74 1.71 -11.37
N ALA A 8 -21.87 2.89 -11.95
CA ALA A 8 -22.95 3.83 -11.63
C ALA A 8 -24.17 3.58 -12.51
N GLU A 9 -24.87 2.48 -12.25
CA GLU A 9 -26.13 2.12 -12.91
C GLU A 9 -27.17 1.58 -11.90
N PRO A 10 -28.33 2.24 -11.73
CA PRO A 10 -28.65 3.58 -12.27
C PRO A 10 -27.72 4.65 -11.67
N PHE A 11 -27.62 5.81 -12.33
CA PHE A 11 -26.82 6.91 -11.81
C PHE A 11 -27.45 7.49 -10.54
N ASP A 12 -26.77 7.35 -9.41
CA ASP A 12 -27.10 8.03 -8.16
C ASP A 12 -25.91 8.86 -7.68
N LYS A 13 -26.11 10.17 -7.60
CA LYS A 13 -25.06 11.11 -7.23
C LYS A 13 -24.50 10.87 -5.83
N LYS A 14 -25.31 10.43 -4.87
CA LYS A 14 -24.85 10.13 -3.51
C LYS A 14 -23.98 8.88 -3.51
N ALA A 15 -24.35 7.86 -4.26
CA ALA A 15 -23.58 6.64 -4.40
C ALA A 15 -22.23 6.90 -5.11
N VAL A 16 -22.22 7.68 -6.20
CA VAL A 16 -20.98 8.12 -6.86
C VAL A 16 -20.10 8.93 -5.92
N THR A 17 -20.66 9.89 -5.18
CA THR A 17 -19.91 10.69 -4.19
C THR A 17 -19.33 9.79 -3.09
N THR A 18 -20.11 8.82 -2.61
CA THR A 18 -19.66 7.85 -1.61
C THR A 18 -18.51 6.98 -2.15
N ALA A 19 -18.58 6.56 -3.41
CA ALA A 19 -17.50 5.80 -4.05
C ALA A 19 -16.21 6.64 -4.16
N LEU A 20 -16.32 7.92 -4.52
CA LEU A 20 -15.20 8.86 -4.54
C LEU A 20 -14.55 9.01 -3.14
N GLU A 21 -15.36 9.19 -2.10
CA GLU A 21 -14.91 9.25 -0.71
C GLU A 21 -14.29 7.93 -0.22
N SER A 22 -14.70 6.81 -0.81
CA SER A 22 -14.20 5.46 -0.52
C SER A 22 -12.98 5.08 -1.36
N GLY A 23 -12.39 6.05 -2.09
CA GLY A 23 -11.13 5.89 -2.79
C GLY A 23 -11.21 5.17 -4.14
N VAL A 24 -12.36 5.22 -4.84
CA VAL A 24 -12.51 4.61 -6.17
C VAL A 24 -11.44 5.10 -7.17
N ASP A 25 -10.87 4.19 -7.97
CA ASP A 25 -9.92 4.53 -9.03
C ASP A 25 -10.60 5.02 -10.31
N ALA A 26 -11.81 4.51 -10.59
CA ALA A 26 -12.58 4.85 -11.77
C ALA A 26 -14.09 4.68 -11.58
N ILE A 27 -14.88 5.53 -12.24
CA ILE A 27 -16.34 5.41 -12.34
C ILE A 27 -16.67 4.82 -13.71
N VAL A 28 -17.39 3.70 -13.73
CA VAL A 28 -17.90 3.07 -14.94
C VAL A 28 -19.34 3.54 -15.16
N LEU A 29 -19.60 4.08 -16.35
CA LEU A 29 -20.93 4.52 -16.79
C LEU A 29 -21.37 3.67 -18.00
N PRO A 30 -22.61 3.15 -18.01
CA PRO A 30 -23.13 2.35 -19.12
C PRO A 30 -23.42 3.20 -20.36
N ASN A 31 -23.46 4.52 -20.25
CA ASN A 31 -23.73 5.47 -21.33
C ASN A 31 -22.95 6.77 -21.14
N GLU A 32 -23.10 7.72 -22.07
CA GLU A 32 -22.35 8.97 -22.06
C GLU A 32 -22.99 10.12 -21.27
N GLU A 33 -24.21 9.93 -20.77
CA GLU A 33 -25.09 11.00 -20.25
C GLU A 33 -24.44 11.75 -19.08
N TYR A 34 -23.78 11.02 -18.17
CA TYR A 34 -23.24 11.56 -16.91
C TYR A 34 -21.71 11.73 -16.91
N VAL A 35 -21.04 11.56 -18.06
CA VAL A 35 -19.56 11.64 -18.13
C VAL A 35 -19.04 12.99 -17.64
N GLU A 36 -19.62 14.09 -18.15
CA GLU A 36 -19.24 15.45 -17.76
C GLU A 36 -19.65 15.78 -16.32
N GLU A 37 -20.74 15.19 -15.80
CA GLU A 37 -21.12 15.40 -14.40
C GLU A 37 -20.11 14.76 -13.46
N VAL A 38 -19.72 13.50 -13.71
CA VAL A 38 -18.72 12.80 -12.88
C VAL A 38 -17.37 13.51 -12.91
N LYS A 39 -16.92 13.97 -14.08
CA LYS A 39 -15.66 14.74 -14.22
C LYS A 39 -15.66 16.05 -13.43
N LYS A 40 -16.82 16.63 -13.14
CA LYS A 40 -16.95 17.83 -12.29
C LYS A 40 -16.91 17.51 -10.79
N LEU A 41 -17.23 16.28 -10.37
CA LEU A 41 -17.26 15.90 -8.96
C LEU A 41 -15.87 15.71 -8.37
N ALA A 42 -14.96 15.07 -9.10
CA ALA A 42 -13.60 14.80 -8.66
C ALA A 42 -12.66 14.52 -9.84
N LYS A 43 -11.35 14.62 -9.60
CA LYS A 43 -10.32 14.10 -10.51
C LYS A 43 -10.27 12.59 -10.41
N VAL A 44 -11.16 11.91 -11.12
CA VAL A 44 -11.27 10.45 -11.20
C VAL A 44 -11.29 10.03 -12.66
N LYS A 45 -10.84 8.81 -12.98
CA LYS A 45 -11.00 8.25 -14.33
C LYS A 45 -12.46 7.92 -14.58
N VAL A 46 -12.99 8.32 -15.73
CA VAL A 46 -14.32 7.94 -16.19
C VAL A 46 -14.20 6.93 -17.33
N ILE A 47 -14.87 5.78 -17.17
CA ILE A 47 -14.94 4.70 -18.15
C ILE A 47 -16.36 4.68 -18.71
N ALA A 48 -16.55 4.94 -20.00
CA ALA A 48 -17.88 4.99 -20.62
C ALA A 48 -17.79 4.73 -22.13
N PRO A 49 -18.89 4.32 -22.80
CA PRO A 49 -18.91 4.12 -24.25
C PRO A 49 -18.98 5.46 -25.01
N SER A 50 -18.02 6.36 -24.77
CA SER A 50 -17.96 7.71 -25.35
C SER A 50 -16.52 8.17 -25.53
N GLU A 51 -16.26 8.98 -26.55
CA GLU A 51 -14.97 9.66 -26.74
C GLU A 51 -14.70 10.74 -25.68
N LYS A 52 -15.75 11.18 -24.96
CA LYS A 52 -15.62 12.12 -23.84
C LYS A 52 -15.05 11.45 -22.58
N ALA A 53 -15.08 10.12 -22.50
CA ALA A 53 -14.55 9.37 -21.37
C ALA A 53 -13.01 9.39 -21.37
N ASP A 54 -12.40 9.11 -20.21
CA ASP A 54 -10.94 8.96 -20.15
C ASP A 54 -10.49 7.59 -20.69
N LEU A 55 -11.37 6.59 -20.58
CA LEU A 55 -11.21 5.27 -21.17
C LEU A 55 -12.53 4.86 -21.84
N ARG A 56 -12.48 4.53 -23.12
CA ARG A 56 -13.66 4.06 -23.87
C ARG A 56 -14.02 2.62 -23.48
N LEU A 57 -15.25 2.45 -23.01
CA LEU A 57 -15.87 1.16 -22.73
C LEU A 57 -16.47 0.57 -24.00
N CYS A 58 -16.22 -0.71 -24.26
CA CYS A 58 -16.80 -1.43 -25.39
C CYS A 58 -17.48 -2.72 -24.94
N PHE A 59 -18.42 -3.16 -25.76
CA PHE A 59 -19.19 -4.38 -25.58
C PHE A 59 -18.88 -5.32 -26.75
N PRO A 60 -17.68 -5.94 -26.77
CA PRO A 60 -17.20 -6.70 -27.93
C PRO A 60 -18.09 -7.92 -28.23
N GLN A 61 -18.33 -8.12 -29.51
CA GLN A 61 -18.85 -9.37 -30.08
C GLN A 61 -17.74 -10.10 -30.84
N LYS A 62 -17.97 -11.39 -31.13
CA LYS A 62 -17.00 -12.24 -31.83
C LYS A 62 -16.75 -11.71 -33.24
N GLY A 63 -15.55 -11.19 -33.48
CA GLY A 63 -15.12 -10.64 -34.78
C GLY A 63 -15.02 -9.12 -34.85
N ASP A 64 -15.32 -8.41 -33.75
CA ASP A 64 -15.23 -6.95 -33.71
C ASP A 64 -13.79 -6.44 -33.79
N ASN A 65 -13.62 -5.30 -34.46
CA ASN A 65 -12.37 -4.54 -34.43
C ASN A 65 -12.35 -3.64 -33.18
N LEU A 66 -11.36 -3.86 -32.31
CA LEU A 66 -11.23 -3.16 -31.01
C LEU A 66 -10.15 -2.07 -31.01
N SER A 67 -9.80 -1.55 -32.18
CA SER A 67 -8.76 -0.51 -32.35
C SER A 67 -8.96 0.73 -31.47
N ASP A 68 -10.21 1.14 -31.24
CA ASP A 68 -10.54 2.30 -30.40
C ASP A 68 -11.00 1.92 -28.99
N CYS A 69 -10.81 0.66 -28.57
CA CYS A 69 -11.26 0.17 -27.27
C CYS A 69 -10.19 0.33 -26.19
N ASN A 70 -10.55 0.87 -25.02
CA ASN A 70 -9.63 0.92 -23.88
C ASN A 70 -9.97 -0.11 -22.81
N VAL A 71 -11.26 -0.38 -22.59
CA VAL A 71 -11.76 -1.38 -21.64
C VAL A 71 -12.92 -2.11 -22.26
N ALA A 72 -12.93 -3.43 -22.19
CA ALA A 72 -14.03 -4.26 -22.65
C ALA A 72 -14.91 -4.71 -21.48
N TYR A 73 -16.22 -4.82 -21.70
CA TYR A 73 -17.14 -5.52 -20.81
C TYR A 73 -17.63 -6.81 -21.46
N VAL A 74 -17.53 -7.93 -20.73
CA VAL A 74 -18.03 -9.23 -21.19
C VAL A 74 -18.89 -9.84 -20.10
N LYS A 75 -20.15 -10.10 -20.42
CA LYS A 75 -21.02 -10.92 -19.57
C LYS A 75 -20.72 -12.39 -19.85
N ILE A 76 -20.43 -13.17 -18.81
CA ILE A 76 -20.09 -14.58 -18.93
C ILE A 76 -21.36 -15.41 -18.74
N GLU A 77 -21.85 -15.98 -19.83
CA GLU A 77 -22.99 -16.91 -19.85
C GLU A 77 -22.55 -18.34 -20.19
N GLY A 78 -21.36 -18.50 -20.77
CA GLY A 78 -20.72 -19.79 -20.96
C GLY A 78 -19.24 -19.73 -21.39
N LYS A 79 -18.70 -20.89 -21.73
CA LYS A 79 -17.27 -21.08 -22.03
C LYS A 79 -16.76 -20.27 -23.23
N SER A 80 -17.61 -19.99 -24.22
CA SER A 80 -17.25 -19.13 -25.36
C SER A 80 -16.92 -17.70 -24.92
N ASP A 81 -17.56 -17.21 -23.86
CA ASP A 81 -17.39 -15.85 -23.37
C ASP A 81 -16.11 -15.74 -22.53
N GLU A 82 -15.77 -16.81 -21.78
CA GLU A 82 -14.46 -16.93 -21.11
C GLU A 82 -13.31 -16.88 -22.13
N GLU A 83 -13.43 -17.65 -23.22
CA GLU A 83 -12.42 -17.66 -24.28
C GLU A 83 -12.32 -16.30 -24.99
N LEU A 84 -13.44 -15.61 -25.18
CA LEU A 84 -13.45 -14.25 -25.71
C LEU A 84 -12.71 -13.31 -24.76
N ALA A 85 -13.14 -13.23 -23.50
CA ALA A 85 -12.58 -12.34 -22.49
C ALA A 85 -11.06 -12.53 -22.29
N ALA A 86 -10.60 -13.79 -22.29
CA ALA A 86 -9.18 -14.12 -22.15
C ALA A 86 -8.31 -13.66 -23.33
N ARG A 87 -8.86 -13.60 -24.54
CA ARG A 87 -8.13 -13.24 -25.77
C ARG A 87 -8.14 -11.75 -26.08
N LEU A 88 -8.95 -10.96 -25.38
CA LEU A 88 -9.02 -9.52 -25.63
C LEU A 88 -7.68 -8.83 -25.30
N PRO A 89 -7.18 -7.96 -26.19
CA PRO A 89 -5.89 -7.30 -26.00
C PRO A 89 -5.96 -6.12 -25.00
N VAL A 90 -7.15 -5.81 -24.49
CA VAL A 90 -7.45 -4.69 -23.59
C VAL A 90 -7.89 -5.21 -22.22
N PRO A 91 -7.81 -4.41 -21.15
CA PRO A 91 -8.41 -4.73 -19.86
C PRO A 91 -9.89 -5.13 -19.99
N VAL A 92 -10.31 -6.13 -19.23
CA VAL A 92 -11.67 -6.69 -19.33
C VAL A 92 -12.41 -6.63 -17.99
N ILE A 93 -13.61 -6.08 -18.01
CA ILE A 93 -14.62 -6.20 -16.95
C ILE A 93 -15.45 -7.44 -17.25
N ILE A 94 -15.55 -8.36 -16.29
CA ILE A 94 -16.37 -9.56 -16.40
C ILE A 94 -17.53 -9.53 -15.42
N GLU A 95 -18.73 -9.88 -15.89
CA GLU A 95 -19.94 -10.05 -15.05
C GLU A 95 -20.48 -11.47 -15.26
N THR A 96 -20.48 -12.28 -14.21
CA THR A 96 -20.97 -13.67 -14.24
C THR A 96 -22.46 -13.73 -13.88
N THR A 97 -23.22 -14.65 -14.48
CA THR A 97 -24.67 -14.78 -14.20
C THR A 97 -25.03 -15.43 -12.86
N ASP A 98 -24.17 -16.31 -12.33
CA ASP A 98 -24.42 -17.11 -11.12
C ASP A 98 -23.44 -16.83 -9.97
N TRP A 99 -22.64 -15.77 -10.10
CA TRP A 99 -21.51 -15.43 -9.22
C TRP A 99 -20.70 -16.66 -8.78
N THR A 100 -19.98 -17.24 -9.73
CA THR A 100 -19.01 -18.30 -9.48
C THR A 100 -17.59 -17.80 -9.76
N ILE A 101 -16.62 -18.30 -9.00
CA ILE A 101 -15.23 -17.88 -9.14
C ILE A 101 -14.49 -18.59 -10.30
N ILE A 102 -15.04 -19.72 -10.75
CA ILE A 102 -14.42 -20.59 -11.77
C ILE A 102 -14.16 -19.85 -13.09
N PRO A 103 -15.10 -19.03 -13.62
CA PRO A 103 -14.83 -18.25 -14.83
C PRO A 103 -13.67 -17.26 -14.65
N LEU A 104 -13.57 -16.61 -13.48
CA LEU A 104 -12.44 -15.73 -13.17
C LEU A 104 -11.12 -16.52 -13.19
N GLU A 105 -11.06 -17.68 -12.55
CA GLU A 105 -9.88 -18.54 -12.51
C GLU A 105 -9.40 -18.95 -13.92
N ASN A 106 -10.33 -19.37 -14.77
CA ASN A 106 -10.04 -19.78 -16.15
C ASN A 106 -9.46 -18.64 -17.00
N ILE A 107 -10.00 -17.42 -16.82
CA ILE A 107 -9.51 -16.23 -17.53
C ILE A 107 -8.15 -15.79 -16.97
N LEU A 108 -7.98 -15.80 -15.64
CA LEU A 108 -6.74 -15.42 -14.97
C LEU A 108 -5.53 -16.30 -15.34
N ALA A 109 -5.78 -17.54 -15.76
CA ALA A 109 -4.77 -18.43 -16.31
C ALA A 109 -4.15 -17.91 -17.63
N GLN A 110 -4.85 -17.03 -18.35
CA GLN A 110 -4.44 -16.53 -19.66
C GLN A 110 -4.20 -15.00 -19.68
N LYS A 111 -4.86 -14.24 -18.80
CA LYS A 111 -4.86 -12.77 -18.80
C LYS A 111 -4.84 -12.21 -17.37
N ARG A 112 -4.12 -11.12 -17.12
CA ARG A 112 -3.95 -10.55 -15.75
C ARG A 112 -4.78 -9.29 -15.48
N ASP A 113 -5.01 -8.49 -16.50
CA ASP A 113 -5.77 -7.24 -16.46
C ASP A 113 -7.30 -7.48 -16.51
N VAL A 114 -7.80 -8.25 -15.54
CA VAL A 114 -9.20 -8.66 -15.41
C VAL A 114 -9.82 -7.99 -14.19
N TYR A 115 -11.02 -7.44 -14.35
CA TYR A 115 -11.80 -6.77 -13.31
C TYR A 115 -13.13 -7.49 -13.14
N MET A 116 -13.45 -7.96 -11.93
CA MET A 116 -14.68 -8.71 -11.70
C MET A 116 -15.80 -7.80 -11.17
N VAL A 117 -16.99 -7.88 -11.77
CA VAL A 117 -18.18 -7.24 -11.22
C VAL A 117 -18.57 -7.95 -9.92
N VAL A 118 -18.81 -7.16 -8.89
CA VAL A 118 -19.22 -7.63 -7.56
C VAL A 118 -20.34 -6.74 -7.04
N THR A 119 -21.14 -7.27 -6.11
CA THR A 119 -22.29 -6.59 -5.51
C THR A 119 -22.12 -6.35 -4.02
N ASN A 120 -21.18 -7.05 -3.37
CA ASN A 120 -20.95 -6.99 -1.94
C ASN A 120 -19.47 -7.21 -1.55
N THR A 121 -19.18 -7.05 -0.26
CA THR A 121 -17.83 -7.10 0.31
C THR A 121 -17.20 -8.50 0.29
N GLU A 122 -17.98 -9.57 0.44
CA GLU A 122 -17.49 -10.95 0.42
C GLU A 122 -17.03 -11.34 -0.99
N GLU A 123 -17.85 -10.99 -1.98
CA GLU A 123 -17.52 -11.16 -3.39
C GLU A 123 -16.25 -10.40 -3.77
N ALA A 124 -16.13 -9.14 -3.33
CA ALA A 124 -14.96 -8.32 -3.58
C ALA A 124 -13.68 -8.94 -3.00
N LYS A 125 -13.71 -9.40 -1.74
CA LYS A 125 -12.58 -10.06 -1.08
C LYS A 125 -12.16 -11.34 -1.79
N THR A 126 -13.14 -12.15 -2.20
CA THR A 126 -12.88 -13.39 -2.91
C THR A 126 -12.21 -13.10 -4.26
N ALA A 127 -12.79 -12.20 -5.05
CA ALA A 127 -12.27 -11.84 -6.37
C ALA A 127 -10.81 -11.36 -6.35
N ILE A 128 -10.40 -10.59 -5.33
CA ILE A 128 -9.03 -10.06 -5.22
C ILE A 128 -8.02 -11.04 -4.58
N THR A 129 -8.46 -12.17 -4.01
CA THR A 129 -7.59 -13.15 -3.32
C THR A 129 -7.49 -14.52 -4.01
N THR A 130 -8.40 -14.84 -4.93
CA THR A 130 -8.42 -16.12 -5.67
C THR A 130 -7.09 -16.50 -6.32
N LEU A 131 -6.72 -17.79 -6.28
CA LEU A 131 -5.46 -18.33 -6.83
C LEU A 131 -4.18 -17.64 -6.32
N GLU A 132 -4.21 -17.03 -5.12
CA GLU A 132 -3.11 -16.23 -4.55
C GLU A 132 -2.67 -15.02 -5.41
N ILE A 133 -3.40 -14.76 -6.51
CA ILE A 133 -3.13 -13.73 -7.49
C ILE A 133 -4.27 -12.72 -7.47
N GLY A 134 -5.52 -13.19 -7.61
CA GLY A 134 -6.76 -12.43 -7.70
C GLY A 134 -6.90 -11.60 -8.98
N ALA A 135 -8.12 -11.15 -9.25
CA ALA A 135 -8.41 -10.15 -10.29
C ALA A 135 -7.54 -8.89 -10.09
N GLU A 136 -7.22 -8.14 -11.14
CA GLU A 136 -6.51 -6.85 -11.03
C GLU A 136 -7.32 -5.85 -10.18
N GLY A 137 -8.63 -5.97 -10.22
CA GLY A 137 -9.53 -5.21 -9.37
C GLY A 137 -10.97 -5.72 -9.42
N VAL A 138 -11.85 -4.95 -8.81
CA VAL A 138 -13.29 -5.21 -8.80
C VAL A 138 -14.06 -4.00 -9.31
N VAL A 139 -15.24 -4.27 -9.87
CA VAL A 139 -16.20 -3.24 -10.29
C VAL A 139 -17.48 -3.42 -9.47
N LEU A 140 -17.68 -2.55 -8.49
CA LEU A 140 -18.82 -2.66 -7.58
C LEU A 140 -20.09 -2.11 -8.22
N LYS A 141 -21.15 -2.92 -8.26
CA LYS A 141 -22.47 -2.58 -8.78
C LYS A 141 -23.50 -2.67 -7.66
N THR A 142 -23.69 -1.56 -6.93
CA THR A 142 -24.66 -1.45 -5.83
C THR A 142 -25.04 0.00 -5.56
N LEU A 143 -26.24 0.22 -5.02
CA LEU A 143 -26.67 1.52 -4.50
C LEU A 143 -26.52 1.62 -2.96
N ASN A 144 -26.11 0.54 -2.30
CA ASN A 144 -25.93 0.54 -0.84
C ASN A 144 -24.65 1.28 -0.44
N LEU A 145 -24.81 2.44 0.18
CA LEU A 145 -23.70 3.31 0.58
C LEU A 145 -22.74 2.65 1.59
N ASN A 146 -23.24 1.76 2.46
CA ASN A 146 -22.38 1.06 3.42
C ASN A 146 -21.51 0.02 2.70
N THR A 147 -22.10 -0.72 1.76
CA THR A 147 -21.35 -1.68 0.94
C THR A 147 -20.28 -0.99 0.10
N ILE A 148 -20.55 0.21 -0.44
CA ILE A 148 -19.54 1.00 -1.16
C ILE A 148 -18.33 1.31 -0.26
N LYS A 149 -18.57 1.73 0.99
CA LYS A 149 -17.51 2.03 1.97
C LYS A 149 -16.72 0.79 2.35
N GLU A 150 -17.42 -0.31 2.65
CA GLU A 150 -16.81 -1.57 3.05
C GLU A 150 -15.93 -2.18 1.95
N VAL A 151 -16.40 -2.16 0.69
CA VAL A 151 -15.61 -2.63 -0.46
C VAL A 151 -14.42 -1.70 -0.71
N GLY A 152 -14.62 -0.39 -0.63
CA GLY A 152 -13.54 0.59 -0.74
C GLY A 152 -12.42 0.30 0.26
N SER A 153 -12.74 0.16 1.55
CA SER A 153 -11.78 -0.26 2.58
C SER A 153 -11.14 -1.61 2.25
N ALA A 154 -11.93 -2.64 1.92
CA ALA A 154 -11.42 -3.99 1.68
C ALA A 154 -10.45 -4.08 0.48
N VAL A 155 -10.65 -3.25 -0.55
CA VAL A 155 -9.81 -3.26 -1.76
C VAL A 155 -8.63 -2.29 -1.64
N LYS A 156 -8.81 -1.17 -0.94
CA LYS A 156 -7.80 -0.09 -0.86
C LYS A 156 -6.84 -0.17 0.31
N GLU A 157 -7.21 -0.85 1.39
CA GLU A 157 -6.31 -1.06 2.51
C GLU A 157 -5.26 -2.10 2.13
N TYR A 158 -4.16 -1.65 1.51
CA TYR A 158 -2.98 -2.49 1.41
C TYR A 158 -2.43 -2.72 2.82
N THR A 159 -2.59 -3.95 3.27
CA THR A 159 -2.09 -4.43 4.56
C THR A 159 -1.11 -5.56 4.31
N GLU A 160 -0.15 -5.70 5.22
CA GLU A 160 0.69 -6.88 5.29
C GLU A 160 0.99 -7.16 6.76
N THR A 161 1.30 -8.41 7.09
CA THR A 161 1.73 -8.78 8.44
C THR A 161 3.14 -9.32 8.38
N LEU A 162 4.02 -8.79 9.21
CA LEU A 162 5.40 -9.23 9.35
C LEU A 162 5.63 -9.83 10.73
N THR A 163 6.45 -10.87 10.78
CA THR A 163 7.02 -11.33 12.05
C THR A 163 8.14 -10.37 12.45
N LEU A 164 7.86 -9.46 13.38
CA LEU A 164 8.90 -8.62 13.97
C LEU A 164 9.80 -9.46 14.87
N THR A 165 11.07 -9.08 14.96
CA THR A 165 12.08 -9.75 15.77
C THR A 165 12.56 -8.86 16.90
N GLU A 166 12.93 -9.47 18.02
CA GLU A 166 13.59 -8.81 19.12
C GLU A 166 15.06 -8.58 18.77
N VAL A 167 15.50 -7.33 18.86
CA VAL A 167 16.86 -6.90 18.61
C VAL A 167 17.45 -6.40 19.94
N GLU A 168 18.46 -7.10 20.42
CA GLU A 168 19.24 -6.67 21.59
C GLU A 168 20.26 -5.62 21.14
N ILE A 169 20.23 -4.44 21.77
CA ILE A 169 21.16 -3.37 21.47
C ILE A 169 22.57 -3.78 21.91
N THR A 170 23.53 -3.63 21.01
CA THR A 170 24.94 -3.95 21.27
C THR A 170 25.81 -2.71 21.36
N LYS A 171 25.39 -1.60 20.73
CA LYS A 171 26.17 -0.36 20.68
C LYS A 171 25.27 0.86 20.49
N VAL A 172 25.57 1.92 21.24
CA VAL A 172 25.04 3.26 21.03
C VAL A 172 26.24 4.21 21.03
N LEU A 173 26.51 4.83 19.88
CA LEU A 173 27.69 5.66 19.66
C LEU A 173 27.28 7.06 19.19
N PRO A 174 27.57 8.12 19.95
CA PRO A 174 27.40 9.49 19.49
C PRO A 174 28.24 9.78 18.25
N LEU A 175 27.60 10.41 17.26
CA LEU A 175 28.21 10.89 16.04
C LEU A 175 28.15 12.42 15.98
N GLY A 176 28.77 12.99 14.95
CA GLY A 176 28.66 14.41 14.63
C GLY A 176 27.34 14.80 13.98
N LEU A 177 27.36 15.94 13.28
CA LEU A 177 26.22 16.42 12.51
C LEU A 177 26.02 15.60 11.24
N GLY A 178 24.79 15.14 11.00
CA GLY A 178 24.37 14.48 9.78
C GLY A 178 23.00 14.95 9.31
N ASP A 179 22.68 14.68 8.04
CA ASP A 179 21.37 14.97 7.49
C ASP A 179 20.40 13.81 7.79
N ARG A 180 19.28 14.15 8.43
CA ARG A 180 18.21 13.22 8.77
C ARG A 180 16.93 13.53 8.01
N VAL A 181 16.09 12.52 7.82
CA VAL A 181 14.76 12.62 7.23
C VAL A 181 13.70 12.43 8.32
N CYS A 182 12.78 13.38 8.43
CA CYS A 182 11.50 13.22 9.12
C CYS A 182 10.40 12.98 8.10
N VAL A 183 9.60 11.94 8.29
CA VAL A 183 8.48 11.59 7.41
C VAL A 183 7.18 12.03 8.09
N ASP A 184 6.52 13.05 7.54
CA ASP A 184 5.17 13.47 7.91
C ASP A 184 4.18 12.74 6.99
N THR A 185 3.26 11.95 7.55
CA THR A 185 2.26 11.19 6.79
C THR A 185 0.93 11.94 6.69
N THR A 186 0.05 11.51 5.78
CA THR A 186 -1.34 11.98 5.68
C THR A 186 -2.28 11.26 6.63
N SER A 187 -1.74 10.51 7.61
CA SER A 187 -2.52 9.71 8.54
C SER A 187 -2.08 9.98 9.98
N LEU A 188 -3.01 9.83 10.91
CA LEU A 188 -2.66 9.73 12.31
C LEU A 188 -2.16 8.31 12.60
N LEU A 189 -1.08 8.26 13.38
CA LEU A 189 -0.37 7.10 13.85
C LEU A 189 -0.69 6.95 15.35
N LYS A 190 -0.81 5.70 15.78
CA LYS A 190 -1.13 5.32 17.15
C LYS A 190 0.14 4.98 17.91
N ARG A 191 0.05 4.98 19.24
CA ARG A 191 1.13 4.47 20.10
C ARG A 191 1.46 3.02 19.72
N GLY A 192 2.74 2.71 19.64
CA GLY A 192 3.26 1.43 19.16
C GLY A 192 3.33 1.32 17.63
N GLU A 193 2.86 2.31 16.87
CA GLU A 193 3.06 2.39 15.42
C GLU A 193 4.36 3.14 15.06
N GLY A 194 4.96 2.74 13.95
CA GLY A 194 6.22 3.30 13.46
C GLY A 194 6.54 2.89 12.04
N MET A 195 7.76 3.21 11.59
CA MET A 195 8.29 2.80 10.30
C MET A 195 9.49 1.89 10.50
N LEU A 196 9.61 0.86 9.66
CA LEU A 196 10.80 0.03 9.58
C LEU A 196 11.85 0.76 8.75
N VAL A 197 12.97 1.09 9.40
CA VAL A 197 14.10 1.80 8.79
C VAL A 197 15.43 1.27 9.30
N GLY A 198 16.47 1.31 8.46
CA GLY A 198 17.81 0.84 8.85
C GLY A 198 18.87 1.14 7.80
N ASN A 199 20.14 1.03 8.19
CA ASN A 199 21.26 1.23 7.27
C ASN A 199 21.30 0.18 6.14
N SER A 200 20.63 -0.97 6.32
CA SER A 200 20.50 -2.06 5.37
C SER A 200 19.04 -2.41 5.12
N SER A 201 18.70 -2.83 3.90
CA SER A 201 17.37 -3.38 3.61
C SER A 201 17.10 -4.71 4.33
N ALA A 202 18.17 -5.45 4.69
CA ALA A 202 18.08 -6.76 5.31
C ALA A 202 17.88 -6.70 6.84
N GLY A 203 18.05 -5.53 7.47
CA GLY A 203 17.94 -5.34 8.91
C GLY A 203 17.51 -3.93 9.27
N MET A 204 16.28 -3.78 9.76
CA MET A 204 15.65 -2.51 10.09
C MET A 204 15.14 -2.49 11.53
N PHE A 205 15.21 -1.32 12.18
CA PHE A 205 14.53 -1.07 13.45
C PHE A 205 13.12 -0.53 13.21
N LEU A 206 12.19 -0.82 14.13
CA LEU A 206 10.91 -0.13 14.18
C LEU A 206 11.08 1.20 14.92
N VAL A 207 11.22 2.29 14.15
CA VAL A 207 11.29 3.64 14.70
C VAL A 207 9.88 4.14 14.97
N HIS A 208 9.62 4.46 16.24
CA HIS A 208 8.31 4.80 16.75
C HIS A 208 7.85 6.19 16.28
N ALA A 209 6.54 6.34 16.06
CA ALA A 209 5.94 7.63 15.74
C ALA A 209 6.02 8.64 16.90
N GLU A 210 5.97 9.94 16.60
CA GLU A 210 6.00 11.02 17.59
C GLU A 210 4.63 11.19 18.28
N THR A 211 4.14 10.13 18.94
CA THR A 211 2.81 10.09 19.59
C THR A 211 2.85 10.45 21.08
N GLU A 212 4.03 10.38 21.71
CA GLU A 212 4.17 10.73 23.13
C GLU A 212 4.28 12.25 23.29
N GLU A 213 3.45 12.81 24.14
CA GLU A 213 3.59 14.20 24.59
C GLU A 213 4.70 14.29 25.64
N ASN A 214 5.41 15.41 25.66
CA ASN A 214 6.27 15.76 26.79
C ASN A 214 6.00 17.21 27.24
N PRO A 215 6.48 17.63 28.42
CA PRO A 215 6.19 18.97 28.95
C PRO A 215 6.65 20.14 28.07
N TYR A 216 7.52 19.89 27.08
CA TYR A 216 8.18 20.91 26.28
C TYR A 216 7.71 20.93 24.82
N VAL A 217 7.13 19.85 24.31
CA VAL A 217 6.80 19.64 22.91
C VAL A 217 5.52 18.81 22.79
N ALA A 218 4.52 19.38 22.11
CA ALA A 218 3.31 18.67 21.74
C ALA A 218 3.61 17.50 20.78
N SER A 219 2.87 16.41 20.92
CA SER A 219 2.98 15.25 20.03
C SER A 219 2.63 15.63 18.59
N ARG A 220 3.23 14.93 17.64
CA ARG A 220 2.91 15.02 16.22
C ARG A 220 2.63 13.61 15.74
N PRO A 221 1.44 13.07 16.06
CA PRO A 221 1.09 11.68 15.77
C PRO A 221 0.98 11.37 14.28
N PHE A 222 1.42 12.24 13.37
CA PHE A 222 1.56 11.97 11.94
C PHE A 222 3.03 11.84 11.51
N ARG A 223 4.00 12.04 12.42
CA ARG A 223 5.44 12.12 12.13
C ARG A 223 6.19 10.89 12.63
N VAL A 224 7.13 10.41 11.82
CA VAL A 224 8.22 9.52 12.24
C VAL A 224 9.55 10.22 11.96
N ASN A 225 10.42 10.31 12.98
CA ASN A 225 11.77 10.83 12.81
C ASN A 225 12.69 9.70 12.31
N ALA A 226 12.55 9.36 11.04
CA ALA A 226 13.04 8.12 10.44
C ALA A 226 14.57 7.89 10.57
N GLY A 227 15.39 8.91 10.33
CA GLY A 227 16.85 8.85 10.56
C GLY A 227 17.68 9.33 9.37
N ALA A 228 18.93 8.89 9.22
CA ALA A 228 19.87 9.43 8.24
C ALA A 228 19.45 9.19 6.77
N VAL A 229 19.76 10.15 5.90
CA VAL A 229 19.34 10.17 4.47
C VAL A 229 19.65 8.91 3.65
N HIS A 230 20.72 8.18 3.99
CA HIS A 230 21.16 6.98 3.26
C HIS A 230 20.46 5.69 3.72
N MET A 231 19.71 5.72 4.83
CA MET A 231 19.05 4.53 5.34
C MET A 231 17.88 4.13 4.43
N TYR A 232 17.51 2.86 4.50
CA TYR A 232 16.33 2.34 3.85
C TYR A 232 15.08 2.53 4.70
N ILE A 233 13.94 2.67 4.03
CA ILE A 233 12.59 2.58 4.59
C ILE A 233 11.81 1.50 3.84
N ARG A 234 10.99 0.73 4.57
CA ARG A 234 10.09 -0.23 3.95
C ARG A 234 8.89 0.46 3.30
N VAL A 235 8.62 0.07 2.05
CA VAL A 235 7.48 0.55 1.26
C VAL A 235 6.63 -0.65 0.82
N PRO A 236 5.40 -0.43 0.30
CA PRO A 236 4.51 -1.53 -0.10
C PRO A 236 5.16 -2.51 -1.08
N GLU A 237 4.58 -3.71 -1.18
CA GLU A 237 4.99 -4.77 -2.11
C GLU A 237 6.38 -5.36 -1.79
N ASN A 238 6.73 -5.46 -0.49
CA ASN A 238 8.00 -6.01 -0.01
C ASN A 238 9.23 -5.32 -0.65
N LYS A 239 9.15 -4.01 -0.83
CA LYS A 239 10.21 -3.17 -1.41
C LYS A 239 10.79 -2.23 -0.36
N THR A 240 11.92 -1.63 -0.69
CA THR A 240 12.56 -0.58 0.10
C THR A 240 12.88 0.62 -0.78
N LYS A 241 13.02 1.78 -0.16
CA LYS A 241 13.56 3.01 -0.76
C LYS A 241 14.62 3.61 0.15
N TYR A 242 15.52 4.41 -0.39
CA TYR A 242 16.34 5.27 0.45
C TYR A 242 15.49 6.39 1.06
N LEU A 243 15.80 6.80 2.29
CA LEU A 243 15.09 7.88 2.96
C LEU A 243 15.19 9.21 2.19
N CYS A 244 16.30 9.46 1.48
CA CYS A 244 16.46 10.63 0.62
C CYS A 244 15.52 10.66 -0.59
N GLU A 245 14.95 9.52 -0.98
CA GLU A 245 14.00 9.39 -2.11
C GLU A 245 12.53 9.52 -1.66
N VAL A 246 12.29 9.68 -0.36
CA VAL A 246 10.95 9.83 0.19
C VAL A 246 10.49 11.27 -0.04
N GLU A 247 9.35 11.43 -0.69
CA GLU A 247 8.75 12.73 -1.00
C GLU A 247 7.22 12.68 -0.88
N ALA A 248 6.57 13.84 -1.00
CA ALA A 248 5.12 13.93 -0.90
C ALA A 248 4.42 13.06 -1.95
N GLY A 249 3.38 12.33 -1.54
CA GLY A 249 2.63 11.40 -2.40
C GLY A 249 3.24 10.01 -2.52
N VAL A 250 4.48 9.78 -2.04
CA VAL A 250 5.05 8.42 -1.99
C VAL A 250 4.31 7.58 -0.94
N PRO A 251 3.89 6.34 -1.27
CA PRO A 251 3.35 5.42 -0.29
C PRO A 251 4.48 4.78 0.52
N VAL A 252 4.27 4.67 1.83
CA VAL A 252 5.18 4.01 2.78
C VAL A 252 4.37 3.08 3.69
N MET A 253 5.05 2.14 4.34
CA MET A 253 4.40 1.25 5.29
C MET A 253 4.57 1.74 6.73
N VAL A 254 3.48 1.68 7.48
CA VAL A 254 3.47 1.85 8.94
C VAL A 254 3.15 0.51 9.57
N TYR A 255 3.92 0.11 10.57
CA TYR A 255 3.69 -1.12 11.34
C TYR A 255 3.40 -0.80 12.78
N ASN A 256 2.50 -1.55 13.39
CA ASN A 256 2.42 -1.60 14.84
C ASN A 256 3.40 -2.62 15.43
N TYR A 257 3.56 -2.59 16.74
CA TYR A 257 4.45 -3.47 17.51
C TYR A 257 4.11 -4.98 17.42
N LYS A 258 2.95 -5.34 16.88
CA LYS A 258 2.57 -6.74 16.59
C LYS A 258 2.95 -7.18 15.17
N GLY A 259 3.49 -6.25 14.36
CA GLY A 259 3.86 -6.50 12.97
C GLY A 259 2.72 -6.32 11.97
N GLU A 260 1.56 -5.83 12.41
CA GLU A 260 0.46 -5.50 11.50
C GLU A 260 0.80 -4.18 10.78
N GLY A 261 0.94 -4.26 9.46
CA GLY A 261 1.35 -3.18 8.58
C GLY A 261 0.20 -2.65 7.74
N ARG A 262 0.20 -1.33 7.52
CA ARG A 262 -0.73 -0.65 6.61
C ARG A 262 0.00 0.40 5.77
N LEU A 263 -0.46 0.57 4.54
CA LEU A 263 0.01 1.63 3.65
C LEU A 263 -0.50 3.00 4.13
N VAL A 264 0.37 3.99 4.15
CA VAL A 264 0.04 5.41 4.30
C VAL A 264 0.78 6.24 3.25
N TYR A 265 0.29 7.45 2.99
CA TYR A 265 0.97 8.38 2.07
C TYR A 265 1.80 9.39 2.84
N VAL A 266 2.95 9.76 2.28
CA VAL A 266 3.78 10.85 2.80
C VAL A 266 3.15 12.18 2.41
N GLY A 267 2.85 13.01 3.40
CA GLY A 267 2.45 14.41 3.16
C GLY A 267 3.66 15.30 2.91
N ARG A 268 4.77 15.05 3.61
CA ARG A 268 6.05 15.75 3.43
C ARG A 268 7.21 14.96 4.04
N ALA A 269 8.36 14.97 3.38
CA ALA A 269 9.64 14.58 3.98
C ALA A 269 10.50 15.82 4.27
N LYS A 270 11.10 15.91 5.45
CA LYS A 270 11.98 17.03 5.84
C LYS A 270 13.40 16.53 6.03
N VAL A 271 14.34 17.17 5.34
CA VAL A 271 15.77 16.94 5.55
C VAL A 271 16.33 18.03 6.46
N GLU A 272 16.94 17.64 7.59
CA GLU A 272 17.53 18.57 8.56
C GLU A 272 18.88 18.07 9.05
N ARG A 273 19.81 18.99 9.28
CA ARG A 273 21.13 18.66 9.84
C ARG A 273 21.12 18.68 11.37
N ARG A 274 21.40 17.55 12.00
CA ARG A 274 21.27 17.34 13.47
C ARG A 274 22.40 16.47 14.01
N PRO A 275 22.71 16.53 15.32
CA PRO A 275 23.57 15.55 15.96
C PRO A 275 22.96 14.15 15.86
N MET A 276 23.78 13.12 15.60
CA MET A 276 23.31 11.76 15.34
C MET A 276 23.86 10.73 16.34
N LEU A 277 23.24 9.56 16.41
CA LEU A 277 23.69 8.36 17.11
C LEU A 277 23.75 7.21 16.11
N LEU A 278 24.84 6.44 16.11
CA LEU A 278 24.86 5.10 15.53
C LEU A 278 24.34 4.12 16.57
N ILE A 279 23.28 3.39 16.21
CA ILE A 279 22.68 2.34 17.03
C ILE A 279 22.89 1.01 16.29
N GLU A 280 23.49 0.05 16.96
CA GLU A 280 23.65 -1.33 16.47
C GLU A 280 22.99 -2.30 17.45
N GLY A 281 22.43 -3.37 16.90
CA GLY A 281 21.91 -4.48 17.68
C GLY A 281 21.97 -5.79 16.90
N LYS A 282 21.60 -6.87 17.56
CA LYS A 282 21.57 -8.23 17.00
C LYS A 282 20.30 -8.95 17.39
N THR A 283 19.79 -9.79 16.49
CA THR A 283 18.71 -10.73 16.80
C THR A 283 19.25 -11.94 17.58
N LYS A 284 18.35 -12.77 18.12
CA LYS A 284 18.73 -14.05 18.77
C LYS A 284 19.50 -14.98 17.83
N GLU A 285 19.20 -14.91 16.53
CA GLU A 285 19.88 -15.65 15.45
C GLU A 285 21.21 -15.01 15.02
N GLY A 286 21.63 -13.91 15.66
CA GLY A 286 22.89 -13.23 15.37
C GLY A 286 22.86 -12.32 14.15
N LYS A 287 21.69 -12.06 13.54
CA LYS A 287 21.56 -11.11 12.44
C LYS A 287 21.76 -9.69 12.96
N LYS A 288 22.59 -8.91 12.27
CA LYS A 288 22.86 -7.51 12.63
C LYS A 288 21.74 -6.58 12.15
N VAL A 289 21.41 -5.60 12.98
CA VAL A 289 20.52 -4.49 12.65
C VAL A 289 21.22 -3.20 13.06
N SER A 290 21.21 -2.19 12.19
CA SER A 290 21.82 -0.91 12.52
C SER A 290 21.04 0.26 11.93
N ALA A 291 21.07 1.40 12.61
CA ALA A 291 20.50 2.65 12.15
C ALA A 291 21.30 3.84 12.65
N ILE A 292 21.28 4.94 11.90
CA ILE A 292 21.78 6.25 12.33
C ILE A 292 20.59 7.18 12.56
N LEU A 293 20.30 7.45 13.83
CA LEU A 293 19.15 8.25 14.27
C LEU A 293 19.60 9.57 14.89
N GLN A 294 18.72 10.56 14.96
CA GLN A 294 19.09 11.80 15.66
C GLN A 294 19.31 11.54 17.15
N ASN A 295 20.31 12.20 17.73
CA ASN A 295 20.51 12.28 19.16
C ASN A 295 19.52 13.30 19.79
N ALA A 296 18.32 12.85 20.15
CA ALA A 296 17.34 13.63 20.90
C ALA A 296 16.29 12.75 21.60
N GLU A 297 15.72 13.25 22.69
CA GLU A 297 14.70 12.56 23.52
C GLU A 297 13.39 12.21 22.81
N THR A 298 13.08 12.94 21.73
CA THR A 298 11.86 12.73 20.93
C THR A 298 12.01 11.59 19.92
N ILE A 299 13.24 11.08 19.74
CA ILE A 299 13.55 9.99 18.82
C ILE A 299 13.48 8.69 19.61
N ARG A 300 12.60 7.78 19.19
CA ARG A 300 12.29 6.59 19.97
C ARG A 300 12.24 5.34 19.09
N LEU A 301 12.72 4.22 19.65
CA LEU A 301 12.52 2.88 19.11
C LEU A 301 11.34 2.22 19.83
N THR A 302 10.74 1.21 19.21
CA THR A 302 9.58 0.49 19.79
C THR A 302 10.06 -0.75 20.56
N LYS A 303 9.66 -0.90 21.82
CA LYS A 303 9.87 -2.11 22.63
C LYS A 303 8.90 -3.23 22.22
N PRO A 304 9.15 -4.50 22.58
CA PRO A 304 8.26 -5.63 22.27
C PRO A 304 6.82 -5.47 22.79
N ASN A 305 6.63 -4.73 23.89
CA ASN A 305 5.30 -4.42 24.45
C ASN A 305 4.60 -3.23 23.75
N GLY A 306 5.21 -2.64 22.72
CA GLY A 306 4.71 -1.46 22.01
C GLY A 306 5.02 -0.13 22.67
N GLU A 307 5.70 -0.11 23.83
CA GLU A 307 6.11 1.14 24.44
C GLU A 307 7.32 1.73 23.72
N PRO A 308 7.37 3.06 23.57
CA PRO A 308 8.54 3.71 23.00
C PRO A 308 9.68 3.81 24.03
N ILE A 309 10.91 3.62 23.57
CA ILE A 309 12.13 3.92 24.33
C ILE A 309 12.92 5.01 23.61
N SER A 310 13.27 6.07 24.33
CA SER A 310 14.10 7.15 23.83
C SER A 310 15.50 6.67 23.49
N VAL A 311 16.04 7.12 22.36
CA VAL A 311 17.41 6.78 21.96
C VAL A 311 18.48 7.36 22.90
N VAL A 312 18.15 8.40 23.69
CA VAL A 312 19.08 8.96 24.68
C VAL A 312 19.16 8.10 25.95
N ASP A 313 18.13 7.30 26.23
CA ASP A 313 18.07 6.38 27.37
C ASP A 313 18.48 4.95 26.97
N LEU A 314 18.73 4.72 25.68
CA LEU A 314 19.06 3.43 25.10
C LEU A 314 20.50 3.03 25.44
N LYS A 315 20.69 1.80 25.88
CA LYS A 315 22.00 1.24 26.25
C LYS A 315 22.13 -0.21 25.78
N PRO A 316 23.38 -0.72 25.68
CA PRO A 316 23.60 -2.14 25.41
C PRO A 316 22.82 -3.04 26.38
N GLY A 317 22.21 -4.10 25.85
CA GLY A 317 21.33 -5.01 26.57
C GLY A 317 19.84 -4.64 26.58
N ASP A 318 19.46 -3.42 26.20
CA ASP A 318 18.05 -3.10 25.96
C ASP A 318 17.53 -3.87 24.74
N VAL A 319 16.24 -4.23 24.75
CA VAL A 319 15.60 -4.99 23.67
C VAL A 319 14.51 -4.14 23.01
N VAL A 320 14.58 -4.05 21.69
CA VAL A 320 13.64 -3.31 20.83
C VAL A 320 13.17 -4.18 19.67
N LEU A 321 12.15 -3.72 18.94
CA LEU A 321 11.63 -4.40 17.76
C LEU A 321 12.39 -3.97 16.51
N GLY A 322 12.61 -4.94 15.65
CA GLY A 322 13.09 -4.75 14.29
C GLY A 322 12.50 -5.78 13.34
N TYR A 323 13.00 -5.74 12.11
CA TYR A 323 12.70 -6.69 11.06
C TYR A 323 14.01 -7.10 10.40
N THR A 324 14.17 -8.38 10.12
CA THR A 324 15.29 -8.87 9.31
C THR A 324 14.75 -9.75 8.21
N GLU A 325 15.25 -9.58 7.00
CA GLU A 325 14.92 -10.50 5.91
C GLU A 325 15.62 -11.86 6.15
N GLU A 326 14.98 -12.94 5.71
CA GLU A 326 15.68 -14.21 5.56
C GLU A 326 16.67 -14.11 4.40
N ALA A 327 17.84 -14.75 4.55
CA ALA A 327 18.92 -14.64 3.58
C ALA A 327 18.44 -15.01 2.16
N GLY A 328 18.60 -14.09 1.20
CA GLY A 328 18.36 -14.35 -0.22
C GLY A 328 17.37 -13.44 -0.96
N ARG A 329 16.94 -12.30 -0.37
CA ARG A 329 16.13 -11.29 -1.06
C ARG A 329 16.87 -9.96 -1.09
N HIS A 330 17.15 -9.44 -2.30
CA HIS A 330 17.52 -8.05 -2.53
C HIS A 330 16.75 -7.60 -3.78
N PHE A 331 16.13 -6.41 -3.73
CA PHE A 331 15.43 -5.75 -4.85
C PHE A 331 14.25 -6.51 -5.50
N GLY A 332 13.49 -7.31 -4.75
CA GLY A 332 12.24 -7.91 -5.26
C GLY A 332 12.38 -8.87 -6.45
N MET A 333 13.61 -9.16 -6.89
CA MET A 333 13.94 -10.15 -7.91
C MET A 333 15.06 -11.07 -7.40
N LYS A 334 14.93 -12.36 -7.70
CA LYS A 334 15.83 -13.44 -7.29
C LYS A 334 17.17 -13.32 -8.04
N ILE A 335 18.04 -12.42 -7.60
CA ILE A 335 19.43 -12.36 -8.06
C ILE A 335 20.30 -12.64 -6.84
N LYS A 336 21.08 -13.74 -6.90
CA LYS A 336 22.18 -13.97 -5.96
C LYS A 336 23.29 -12.97 -6.29
N GLU A 337 23.13 -11.72 -5.87
CA GLU A 337 24.21 -10.74 -5.86
C GLU A 337 24.83 -10.70 -4.46
N THR A 338 26.16 -10.76 -4.42
CA THR A 338 26.94 -10.64 -3.18
C THR A 338 27.17 -9.16 -2.91
N ILE A 339 26.23 -8.50 -2.25
CA ILE A 339 26.39 -7.11 -1.78
C ILE A 339 26.87 -7.17 -0.32
N THR A 340 27.94 -6.43 0.00
CA THR A 340 28.44 -6.30 1.38
C THR A 340 28.37 -4.84 1.80
N GLU A 341 27.41 -4.53 2.67
CA GLU A 341 27.30 -3.26 3.38
C GLU A 341 28.16 -3.32 4.65
N LYS A 342 28.94 -2.27 4.96
CA LYS A 342 29.94 -2.26 6.04
C LYS A 342 29.59 -1.31 7.18
#